data_AF-A0A9W8WP56-F1
#
_entry.id   AF-A0A9W8WP56-F1
#
_cell.length_a   1.000
_cell.length_b   1.000
_cell.length_c   1.000
_cell.angle_alpha   90.00
_cell.angle_beta   90.00
_cell.angle_gamma   90.00
#
_symmetry.space_group_name_H-M   'P 1'
#
loop_
_entity.id
_entity.type
_entity.pdbx_description
1 polymer ?
#
loop_
_entity_poly.entity_id
_entity_poly.type
_entity_poly.pdbx_seq_one_letter_code
_entity_poly.pdbx_strand_id
1 'polypeptide(L)'
;MKISFLPLALVAGLATFGEARNCTPNLDHCGHYLMDIGRYYSTIADELTRATKTTCFKKEHFTNALFSCGPNGSIKYKKFCKSGCQVNSVGKHDYCLS
;
A
#
# COMPACT_ATOMS: atom_id res chain seq x y z
N MET A 1 24.71 -22.58 -54.75
CA MET A 1 24.74 -22.05 -53.37
C MET A 1 23.50 -21.17 -53.21
N LYS A 2 22.58 -21.49 -52.29
CA LYS A 2 22.54 -20.98 -50.90
C LYS A 2 22.00 -19.53 -50.94
N ILE A 3 20.98 -19.08 -50.20
CA ILE A 3 20.50 -19.44 -48.87
C ILE A 3 19.03 -18.98 -48.77
N SER A 4 18.17 -19.82 -48.19
CA SER A 4 16.82 -19.46 -47.76
C SER A 4 16.90 -18.59 -46.50
N PHE A 5 16.13 -17.50 -46.43
CA PHE A 5 16.04 -16.64 -45.24
C PHE A 5 14.61 -16.66 -44.68
N LEU A 6 14.42 -17.33 -43.55
CA LEU A 6 13.22 -17.27 -42.71
C LEU A 6 13.20 -15.94 -41.93
N PRO A 7 12.05 -15.24 -41.81
CA PRO A 7 11.95 -14.07 -40.94
C PRO A 7 11.84 -14.53 -39.48
N LEU A 8 12.80 -14.12 -38.66
CA LEU A 8 12.78 -14.30 -37.21
C LEU A 8 11.82 -13.25 -36.61
N ALA A 9 10.58 -13.66 -36.29
CA ALA A 9 9.62 -12.79 -35.61
C ALA A 9 10.03 -12.63 -34.14
N LEU A 10 10.55 -11.45 -33.78
CA LEU A 10 10.91 -11.09 -32.41
C LEU A 10 9.63 -10.77 -31.62
N VAL A 11 9.21 -11.65 -30.71
CA VAL A 11 8.08 -11.38 -29.81
C VAL A 11 8.57 -10.51 -28.66
N ALA A 12 8.32 -9.19 -28.72
CA ALA A 12 8.53 -8.29 -27.59
C ALA A 12 7.39 -8.49 -26.58
N GLY A 13 7.63 -9.28 -25.54
CA GLY A 13 6.72 -9.41 -24.40
C GLY A 13 6.70 -8.12 -23.60
N LEU A 14 5.58 -7.39 -23.63
CA LEU A 14 5.34 -6.24 -22.75
C LEU A 14 5.20 -6.76 -21.32
N ALA A 15 6.20 -6.50 -20.47
CA ALA A 15 6.05 -6.69 -19.03
C ALA A 15 5.05 -5.66 -18.52
N THR A 16 3.81 -6.08 -18.22
CA THR A 16 2.86 -5.26 -17.47
C THR A 16 3.35 -5.20 -16.03
N PHE A 17 4.17 -4.20 -15.71
CA PHE A 17 4.43 -3.83 -14.33
C PHE A 17 3.11 -3.29 -13.77
N GLY A 18 2.47 -4.07 -12.88
CA GLY A 18 1.39 -3.52 -12.07
C GLY A 18 1.99 -2.44 -11.18
N GLU A 19 1.70 -1.17 -11.46
CA GLU A 19 2.10 -0.09 -10.57
C GLU A 19 1.37 -0.28 -9.24
N ALA A 20 2.13 -0.46 -8.16
CA ALA A 20 1.58 -0.37 -6.82
C ALA A 20 0.96 1.03 -6.68
N ARG A 21 -0.32 1.09 -6.32
CA ARG A 21 -0.98 2.37 -6.08
C ARG A 21 -0.42 2.95 -4.79
N ASN A 22 -0.07 4.23 -4.84
CA ASN A 22 0.42 4.95 -3.68
C ASN A 22 -0.73 5.50 -2.85
N CYS A 23 -0.45 5.73 -1.57
CA CYS A 23 -1.35 6.47 -0.73
C CYS A 23 -1.59 7.88 -1.29
N THR A 24 -2.85 8.31 -1.29
CA THR A 24 -3.23 9.63 -1.78
C THR A 24 -2.84 10.71 -0.76
N PRO A 25 -2.02 11.71 -1.14
CA PRO A 25 -1.60 12.77 -0.21
C PRO A 25 -2.80 13.49 0.43
N ASN A 26 -2.64 13.88 1.69
CA ASN A 26 -3.65 14.56 2.51
C ASN A 26 -4.91 13.75 2.82
N LEU A 27 -4.97 12.46 2.48
CA LEU A 27 -6.02 11.55 2.94
C LEU A 27 -5.55 10.71 4.12
N ASP A 28 -6.51 10.15 4.85
CA ASP A 28 -6.24 9.09 5.83
C ASP A 28 -6.71 7.76 5.26
N HIS A 29 -5.91 6.72 5.46
CA HIS A 29 -6.21 5.39 4.98
C HIS A 29 -6.05 4.33 6.06
N CYS A 30 -6.94 3.32 6.03
CA CYS A 30 -6.81 2.13 6.85
C CYS A 30 -5.59 1.33 6.44
N GLY A 31 -4.87 0.78 7.42
CA GLY A 31 -3.68 -0.02 7.14
C GLY A 31 -3.97 -1.26 6.29
N HIS A 32 -5.17 -1.87 6.42
CA HIS A 32 -5.57 -2.96 5.53
C HIS A 32 -5.69 -2.52 4.06
N TYR A 33 -6.25 -1.33 3.80
CA TYR A 33 -6.34 -0.77 2.46
C TYR A 33 -4.96 -0.45 1.89
N LEU A 34 -4.09 0.15 2.71
CA LEU A 34 -2.70 0.42 2.31
C LEU A 34 -1.96 -0.87 1.88
N MET A 35 -2.14 -1.97 2.61
CA MET A 35 -1.57 -3.27 2.25
C MET A 35 -2.18 -3.88 0.98
N ASP A 36 -3.42 -3.54 0.64
CA ASP A 36 -4.09 -4.00 -0.57
C ASP A 36 -3.62 -3.23 -1.82
N ILE A 37 -3.42 -1.92 -1.70
CA ILE A 37 -3.07 -1.07 -2.84
C ILE A 37 -1.57 -1.08 -3.18
N GLY A 38 -0.70 -1.49 -2.24
CA GLY A 38 0.74 -1.45 -2.45
C GLY A 38 1.57 -2.14 -1.37
N ARG A 39 2.90 -1.97 -1.45
CA ARG A 39 3.87 -2.64 -0.59
C ARG A 39 4.08 -1.91 0.75
N TYR A 40 2.99 -1.59 1.44
CA TYR A 40 3.01 -0.78 2.65
C TYR A 40 3.38 -1.53 3.94
N TYR A 41 3.47 -2.85 3.92
CA TYR A 41 3.67 -3.66 5.14
C TYR A 41 4.90 -3.22 5.97
N SER A 42 6.07 -3.06 5.34
CA SER A 42 7.29 -2.65 6.04
C SER A 42 7.18 -1.22 6.57
N THR A 43 6.67 -0.28 5.76
CA THR A 43 6.48 1.10 6.19
C THR A 43 5.50 1.20 7.36
N ILE A 44 4.43 0.41 7.35
CA ILE A 44 3.49 0.32 8.49
C ILE A 44 4.21 -0.18 9.73
N ALA A 45 5.02 -1.24 9.63
CA ALA A 45 5.78 -1.77 10.76
C ALA A 45 6.73 -0.70 11.36
N ASP A 46 7.43 0.05 10.50
CA ASP A 46 8.34 1.13 10.92
C ASP A 46 7.59 2.27 11.60
N GLU A 47 6.44 2.67 11.03
CA GLU A 47 5.55 3.69 11.60
C GLU A 47 5.01 3.30 12.97
N LEU A 48 4.52 2.06 13.12
CA LEU A 48 4.03 1.52 14.38
C LEU A 48 5.15 1.44 15.41
N THR A 49 6.34 0.97 15.02
CA THR A 49 7.51 0.89 15.91
C THR A 49 7.91 2.27 16.38
N ARG A 50 7.97 3.25 15.48
CA ARG A 50 8.33 4.63 15.82
C ARG A 50 7.32 5.27 16.78
N ALA A 51 6.03 5.05 16.55
CA ALA A 51 4.95 5.64 17.31
C ALA A 51 4.74 4.98 18.69
N THR A 52 4.89 3.66 18.79
CA THR A 52 4.56 2.89 20.00
C THR A 52 5.79 2.41 20.79
N LYS A 53 6.99 2.51 20.22
CA LYS A 53 8.26 1.98 20.78
C LYS A 53 8.25 0.46 21.02
N THR A 54 7.33 -0.27 20.38
CA THR A 54 7.21 -1.73 20.44
C THR A 54 7.59 -2.34 19.09
N THR A 55 8.08 -3.57 19.09
CA THR A 55 8.38 -4.35 17.87
C THR A 55 7.51 -5.59 17.69
N CYS A 56 6.75 -5.95 18.73
CA CYS A 56 5.85 -7.10 18.73
C CYS A 56 4.41 -6.67 18.43
N PHE A 57 4.00 -6.79 17.17
CA PHE A 57 2.66 -6.41 16.73
C PHE A 57 1.80 -7.63 16.38
N LYS A 58 0.52 -7.57 16.77
CA LYS A 58 -0.52 -8.46 16.25
C LYS A 58 -1.03 -7.95 14.91
N LYS A 59 -1.61 -8.85 14.09
CA LYS A 59 -2.23 -8.53 12.79
C LYS A 59 -3.17 -7.32 12.86
N GLU A 60 -3.96 -7.21 13.92
CA GLU A 60 -4.89 -6.10 14.14
C GLU A 60 -4.21 -4.72 14.12
N HIS A 61 -2.97 -4.60 14.62
CA HIS A 61 -2.24 -3.33 14.63
C HIS A 61 -1.93 -2.85 13.21
N PHE A 62 -1.79 -3.77 12.26
CA PHE A 62 -1.62 -3.43 10.85
C PHE A 62 -2.95 -3.15 10.17
N THR A 63 -3.95 -4.00 10.39
CA THR A 63 -5.22 -3.91 9.65
C THR A 63 -6.12 -2.79 10.16
N ASN A 64 -6.15 -2.57 11.48
CA ASN A 64 -7.10 -1.67 12.14
C ASN A 64 -6.45 -0.35 12.57
N ALA A 65 -5.23 -0.04 12.11
CA ALA A 65 -4.64 1.27 12.31
C ALA A 65 -5.04 2.23 11.18
N LEU A 66 -5.21 3.50 11.55
CA LEU A 66 -5.43 4.60 10.63
C LEU A 66 -4.11 5.35 10.43
N PHE A 67 -3.78 5.64 9.18
CA PHE A 67 -2.56 6.34 8.79
C PHE A 67 -2.90 7.59 8.00
N SER A 68 -2.16 8.67 8.23
CA SER A 68 -2.24 9.90 7.45
C SER A 68 -1.21 9.88 6.33
N CYS A 69 -1.60 10.27 5.13
CA CYS A 69 -0.75 10.16 3.95
C CYS A 69 -0.11 11.49 3.57
N GLY A 70 1.22 11.43 3.42
CA GLY A 70 2.06 12.54 3.03
C GLY A 70 2.46 12.50 1.56
N PRO A 71 3.38 13.39 1.15
CA PRO A 71 3.94 13.39 -0.19
C PRO A 71 4.60 12.05 -0.55
N ASN A 72 4.63 11.73 -1.84
CA ASN A 72 5.29 10.54 -2.40
C ASN A 72 4.84 9.20 -1.79
N GLY A 73 3.58 9.11 -1.36
CA GLY A 73 3.03 7.89 -0.76
C GLY A 73 3.59 7.59 0.64
N SER A 74 4.27 8.53 1.30
CA SER A 74 4.65 8.39 2.70
C SER A 74 3.41 8.29 3.59
N ILE A 75 3.53 7.55 4.70
CA ILE A 75 2.45 7.36 5.67
C ILE A 75 2.94 7.74 7.06
N LYS A 76 2.03 8.21 7.90
CA LYS A 76 2.28 8.49 9.30
C LYS A 76 1.21 7.83 10.15
N TYR A 77 1.61 7.04 11.16
CA TYR A 77 0.65 6.46 12.09
C TYR A 77 -0.18 7.56 12.79
N LYS A 78 -1.52 7.43 12.72
CA LYS A 78 -2.45 8.38 13.32
C LYS A 78 -3.05 7.83 14.61
N LYS A 79 -3.67 6.65 14.55
CA LYS A 79 -4.26 5.97 15.72
C LYS A 79 -4.64 4.52 15.42
N PHE A 80 -4.80 3.72 16.48
CA PHE A 80 -5.38 2.38 16.40
C PHE A 80 -6.90 2.45 16.56
N CYS A 81 -7.63 1.80 15.67
CA CYS A 81 -9.10 1.72 15.70
C CYS A 81 -9.53 0.45 16.46
N LYS A 82 -9.92 0.61 17.73
CA LYS A 82 -10.35 -0.51 18.59
C LYS A 82 -11.52 -1.31 18.00
N SER A 83 -12.50 -0.61 17.42
CA SER A 83 -13.71 -1.22 16.83
C SER A 83 -13.53 -1.57 15.33
N GLY A 84 -12.32 -1.42 14.78
CA GLY A 84 -12.04 -1.63 13.36
C GLY A 84 -11.92 -0.33 12.56
N CYS A 85 -11.26 -0.44 11.40
CA CYS A 85 -11.03 0.67 10.49
C CYS A 85 -11.85 0.47 9.20
N GLN A 86 -12.69 1.45 8.88
CA GLN A 86 -13.59 1.43 7.74
C GLN A 86 -13.01 2.21 6.57
N VAL A 87 -12.94 1.55 5.42
CA VAL A 87 -12.57 2.19 4.15
C VAL A 87 -13.75 2.96 3.61
N ASN A 88 -13.50 4.19 3.20
CA ASN A 88 -14.49 5.10 2.63
C ASN A 88 -14.42 5.08 1.10
N SER A 89 -15.31 5.81 0.44
CA SER A 89 -15.26 5.98 -1.00
C SER A 89 -13.96 6.68 -1.43
N VAL A 90 -13.54 6.44 -2.68
CA VAL A 90 -12.36 7.06 -3.28
C VAL A 90 -12.36 8.57 -3.09
N GLY A 91 -11.21 9.14 -2.70
CA GLY A 91 -11.06 10.58 -2.46
C GLY A 91 -11.57 11.05 -1.09
N LYS A 92 -12.03 10.14 -0.22
CA LYS A 92 -12.44 10.47 1.15
C LYS A 92 -11.49 9.82 2.16
N HIS A 93 -11.45 10.41 3.35
CA HIS A 93 -10.73 9.82 4.49
C HIS A 93 -11.42 8.54 4.94
N ASP A 94 -10.62 7.51 5.14
CA ASP A 94 -10.99 6.35 5.95
C ASP A 94 -11.11 6.77 7.41
N TYR A 95 -11.80 5.96 8.22
CA TYR A 95 -12.11 6.32 9.60
C TYR A 95 -12.17 5.12 10.52
N CYS A 96 -11.95 5.37 11.81
CA CYS A 96 -12.19 4.37 12.84
C CYS A 96 -13.68 4.30 13.15
N LEU A 97 -14.19 3.07 13.28
CA LEU A 97 -15.52 2.84 13.85
C LEU A 97 -15.51 3.28 15.32
N SER A 98 -16.55 4.01 15.73
CA SER A 98 -16.78 4.47 17.10
C SER A 98 -17.49 3.42 17.93
#